data_AF-A0A8J1LUS9-F1
#
_entry.id   AF-A0A8J1LUS9-F1
#
_cell.length_a   1.000
_cell.length_b   1.000
_cell.length_c   1.000
_cell.angle_alpha   90.00
_cell.angle_beta   90.00
_cell.angle_gamma   90.00
#
_symmetry.space_group_name_H-M   'P 1'
#
loop_
_entity.id
_entity.type
_entity.pdbx_description
1 polymer ?
#
loop_
_entity_poly.entity_id
_entity_poly.type
_entity_poly.pdbx_seq_one_letter_code
_entity_poly.pdbx_strand_id
1 'polypeptide(L)'
;MDATKRAWDAIVQFTKADVTLSPDSPLWGNSNYSHLAAFSEVETWTEFGLKRLSQVYTDGTFHTLPKLRQLLSLPDLSEFRYNQISHLCSAQFPTPPLRLHCTGIEELISQPTKVKLLSNTYKHLISNRYDPRVKYKWESSGVRIDPDDWEEIIDNLYIPLVSMRDRLIQFRIIHQTYLTPQKLFTMGRVASPSCPRCGAPVANFIHLMWDCPVILRFWRAIVNFMATELELPQILNPATCLLGLLDSVVPRVHTRCLIRLLFFYAKKVVALHWMVNSQLELYKLTYLARGCPKKFENIWNPWLESPATSTAR
;
A
#
# COMPACT_ATOMS: atom_id res chain seq x y z
N MET A 1 -19.37 -7.50 19.95
CA MET A 1 -18.78 -6.14 20.07
C MET A 1 -17.27 -6.15 19.88
N ASP A 2 -16.55 -7.19 20.36
CA ASP A 2 -15.07 -7.24 20.29
C ASP A 2 -14.45 -7.24 18.89
N ALA A 3 -15.12 -7.78 17.88
CA ALA A 3 -14.61 -7.75 16.50
C ALA A 3 -14.61 -6.32 15.93
N THR A 4 -15.69 -5.58 16.14
CA THR A 4 -15.84 -4.19 15.66
C THR A 4 -14.88 -3.25 16.36
N LYS A 5 -14.72 -3.39 17.69
CA LYS A 5 -13.75 -2.59 18.46
C LYS A 5 -12.30 -2.86 18.00
N ARG A 6 -11.91 -4.14 17.88
CA ARG A 6 -10.58 -4.50 17.36
C ARG A 6 -10.32 -3.99 15.95
N ALA A 7 -11.32 -4.04 15.07
CA ALA A 7 -11.21 -3.48 13.74
C ALA A 7 -11.02 -1.95 13.77
N TRP A 8 -11.76 -1.26 14.62
CA TRP A 8 -11.61 0.18 14.84
C TRP A 8 -10.22 0.54 15.38
N ASP A 9 -9.75 -0.16 16.41
CA ASP A 9 -8.42 0.05 17.00
C ASP A 9 -7.31 -0.16 15.97
N ALA A 10 -7.43 -1.21 15.13
CA ALA A 10 -6.51 -1.45 14.02
C ALA A 10 -6.54 -0.33 12.97
N ILE A 11 -7.72 0.22 12.65
CA ILE A 11 -7.86 1.35 11.73
C ILE A 11 -7.17 2.59 12.30
N VAL A 12 -7.45 2.95 13.56
CA VAL A 12 -6.86 4.11 14.23
C VAL A 12 -5.34 3.99 14.30
N GLN A 13 -4.83 2.81 14.67
CA GLN A 13 -3.38 2.55 14.67
C GLN A 13 -2.78 2.67 13.27
N PHE A 14 -3.48 2.16 12.26
CA PHE A 14 -3.01 2.15 10.88
C PHE A 14 -3.01 3.53 10.23
N THR A 15 -4.02 4.36 10.49
CA THR A 15 -4.11 5.74 9.96
C THR A 15 -3.40 6.76 10.83
N LYS A 16 -2.95 6.37 12.04
CA LYS A 16 -2.44 7.28 13.08
C LYS A 16 -3.40 8.44 13.37
N ALA A 17 -4.70 8.20 13.22
CA ALA A 17 -5.69 9.23 13.40
C ALA A 17 -5.85 9.56 14.88
N ASP A 18 -5.94 10.86 15.20
CA ASP A 18 -6.33 11.30 16.53
C ASP A 18 -7.86 11.18 16.66
N VAL A 19 -8.31 10.23 17.47
CA VAL A 19 -9.75 10.02 17.75
C VAL A 19 -10.15 10.57 19.12
N THR A 20 -9.24 11.20 19.86
CA THR A 20 -9.51 11.66 21.22
C THR A 20 -10.58 12.75 21.28
N LEU A 21 -10.68 13.57 20.22
CA LEU A 21 -11.66 14.66 20.11
C LEU A 21 -12.66 14.43 18.97
N SER A 22 -12.98 13.17 18.65
CA SER A 22 -14.00 12.86 17.65
C SER A 22 -15.41 13.25 18.15
N PRO A 23 -16.25 13.89 17.30
CA PRO A 23 -17.64 14.25 17.61
C PRO A 23 -18.49 13.10 18.15
N ASP A 24 -18.26 11.88 17.66
CA ASP A 24 -19.03 10.68 18.03
C ASP A 24 -18.40 9.90 19.18
N SER A 25 -17.31 10.41 19.77
CA SER A 25 -16.67 9.81 20.93
C SER A 25 -17.67 9.67 22.09
N PRO A 26 -17.77 8.48 22.71
CA PRO A 26 -18.63 8.30 23.87
C PRO A 26 -18.10 9.18 25.02
N LEU A 27 -19.00 9.94 25.65
CA LEU A 27 -18.69 10.72 26.85
C LEU A 27 -18.40 9.81 28.03
N TRP A 28 -19.16 8.72 28.14
CA TRP A 28 -19.14 7.82 29.29
C TRP A 28 -18.41 6.52 28.98
N GLY A 29 -17.70 5.98 29.98
CA GLY A 29 -16.94 4.73 29.83
C GLY A 29 -15.75 4.82 28.85
N ASN A 30 -15.34 6.03 28.48
CA ASN A 30 -14.21 6.27 27.61
C ASN A 30 -12.93 6.45 28.45
N SER A 31 -11.96 5.54 28.26
CA SER A 31 -10.67 5.60 28.97
C SER A 31 -9.87 6.86 28.65
N ASN A 32 -10.14 7.53 27.53
CA ASN A 32 -9.48 8.78 27.17
C ASN A 32 -9.99 9.98 27.99
N TYR A 33 -11.14 9.86 28.66
CA TYR A 33 -11.76 10.92 29.44
C TYR A 33 -11.80 10.58 30.93
N SER A 34 -10.63 10.60 31.59
CA SER A 34 -10.48 10.20 33.00
C SER A 34 -11.47 10.87 33.97
N HIS A 35 -11.76 12.17 33.80
CA HIS A 35 -12.70 12.89 34.67
C HIS A 35 -14.16 12.45 34.44
N LEU A 36 -14.53 12.17 33.18
CA LEU A 36 -15.88 11.70 32.84
C LEU A 36 -16.07 10.20 33.16
N ALA A 37 -15.00 9.41 33.09
CA ALA A 37 -15.02 7.99 33.42
C ALA A 37 -15.15 7.73 34.94
N ALA A 38 -14.70 8.68 35.78
CA ALA A 38 -14.82 8.60 37.23
C ALA A 38 -16.23 8.96 37.75
N PHE A 39 -17.13 9.40 36.88
CA PHE A 39 -18.47 9.82 37.27
C PHE A 39 -19.38 8.60 37.54
N SER A 40 -20.14 8.63 38.65
CA SER A 40 -20.92 7.49 39.13
C SER A 40 -22.34 7.39 38.55
N GLU A 41 -22.97 8.52 38.18
CA GLU A 41 -24.37 8.55 37.72
C GLU A 41 -24.51 8.45 36.19
N VAL A 42 -23.67 7.64 35.53
CA VAL A 42 -23.65 7.52 34.06
C VAL A 42 -24.99 7.05 33.49
N GLU A 43 -25.64 6.10 34.16
CA GLU A 43 -26.91 5.50 33.71
C GLU A 43 -27.99 6.56 33.49
N THR A 44 -28.17 7.45 34.47
CA THR A 44 -29.11 8.57 34.42
C THR A 44 -28.89 9.47 33.20
N TRP A 45 -27.64 9.81 32.87
CA TRP A 45 -27.34 10.66 31.72
C TRP A 45 -27.45 9.93 30.39
N THR A 46 -27.18 8.62 30.36
CA THR A 46 -27.41 7.81 29.17
C THR A 46 -28.89 7.61 28.87
N GLU A 47 -29.75 7.52 29.89
CA GLU A 47 -31.21 7.51 29.77
C GLU A 47 -31.73 8.85 29.23
N PHE A 48 -31.10 9.95 29.65
CA PHE A 48 -31.33 11.28 29.10
C PHE A 48 -30.83 11.47 27.66
N GLY A 49 -30.18 10.46 27.07
CA GLY A 49 -29.72 10.50 25.69
C GLY A 49 -28.39 11.24 25.48
N LEU A 50 -27.74 11.71 26.55
CA LEU A 50 -26.43 12.32 26.48
C LEU A 50 -25.36 11.22 26.41
N LYS A 51 -24.81 10.98 25.24
CA LYS A 51 -23.89 9.86 24.98
C LYS A 51 -22.60 10.28 24.29
N ARG A 52 -22.61 11.35 23.49
CA ARG A 52 -21.51 11.73 22.59
C ARG A 52 -20.99 13.14 22.84
N LEU A 53 -19.71 13.35 22.58
CA LEU A 53 -19.04 14.64 22.81
C LEU A 53 -19.66 15.80 22.00
N SER A 54 -20.10 15.53 20.76
CA SER A 54 -20.81 16.50 19.91
C SER A 54 -22.14 17.01 20.47
N GLN A 55 -22.76 16.28 21.40
CA GLN A 55 -24.01 16.72 22.04
C GLN A 55 -23.76 17.73 23.16
N VAL A 56 -22.51 17.91 23.58
CA VAL A 56 -22.08 18.80 24.67
C VAL A 56 -21.32 20.00 24.11
N TYR A 57 -20.55 19.80 23.05
CA TYR A 57 -19.75 20.81 22.40
C TYR A 57 -20.18 21.02 20.95
N THR A 58 -20.33 22.29 20.55
CA THR A 58 -20.44 22.70 19.14
C THR A 58 -19.54 23.92 18.92
N ASP A 59 -18.82 23.95 17.79
CA ASP A 59 -17.88 25.03 17.42
C ASP A 59 -16.87 25.39 18.52
N GLY A 60 -16.47 24.39 19.31
CA GLY A 60 -15.53 24.52 20.41
C GLY A 60 -16.04 25.21 21.67
N THR A 61 -17.34 25.40 21.77
CA THR A 61 -18.02 25.94 22.96
C THR A 61 -18.91 24.89 23.61
N PHE A 62 -18.91 24.88 24.95
CA PHE A 62 -19.82 24.05 25.73
C PHE A 62 -21.25 24.62 25.64
N HIS A 63 -22.24 23.77 25.41
CA HIS A 63 -23.62 24.21 25.27
C HIS A 63 -24.18 24.83 26.55
N THR A 64 -24.93 25.93 26.38
CA THR A 64 -25.67 26.54 27.50
C THR A 64 -26.83 25.64 27.94
N LEU A 65 -27.27 25.80 29.19
CA LEU A 65 -28.39 25.05 29.75
C LEU A 65 -29.65 25.04 28.87
N PRO A 66 -30.12 26.17 28.29
CA PRO A 66 -31.28 26.16 27.39
C PRO A 66 -31.06 25.29 26.14
N LYS A 67 -29.83 25.31 25.61
CA LYS A 67 -29.48 24.54 24.42
C LYS A 67 -29.44 23.04 24.71
N LEU A 68 -28.89 22.64 25.85
CA LEU A 68 -28.90 21.24 26.30
C LEU A 68 -30.33 20.74 26.57
N ARG A 69 -31.19 21.55 27.21
CA ARG A 69 -32.61 21.19 27.41
C ARG A 69 -33.32 20.90 26.10
N GLN A 70 -33.08 21.74 25.08
CA GLN A 70 -33.63 21.56 23.74
C GLN A 70 -33.09 20.30 23.05
N LEU A 71 -31.76 20.08 23.11
CA LEU A 71 -31.11 18.94 22.43
C LEU A 71 -31.47 17.59 23.04
N LEU A 72 -31.63 17.54 24.36
CA LEU A 72 -31.96 16.30 25.08
C LEU A 72 -33.48 16.09 25.21
N SER A 73 -34.31 17.05 24.78
CA SER A 73 -35.77 17.04 25.01
C SER A 73 -36.14 16.88 26.51
N LEU A 74 -35.36 17.51 27.39
CA LEU A 74 -35.50 17.42 28.86
C LEU A 74 -35.71 18.81 29.47
N PRO A 75 -36.95 19.29 29.59
CA PRO A 75 -37.23 20.60 30.16
C PRO A 75 -36.83 20.69 31.64
N ASP A 76 -36.88 19.58 32.39
CA ASP A 76 -36.59 19.52 33.83
C ASP A 76 -35.11 19.26 34.17
N LEU A 77 -34.19 19.49 33.23
CA LEU A 77 -32.77 19.42 33.55
C LEU A 77 -32.43 20.48 34.60
N SER A 78 -32.22 20.04 35.84
CA SER A 78 -31.88 20.92 36.96
C SER A 78 -30.56 21.66 36.70
N GLU A 79 -30.45 22.90 37.19
CA GLU A 79 -29.20 23.66 37.13
C GLU A 79 -28.04 22.93 37.82
N PHE A 80 -28.34 22.19 38.89
CA PHE A 80 -27.35 21.37 39.58
C PHE A 80 -26.70 20.34 38.65
N ARG A 81 -27.52 19.58 37.90
CA ARG A 81 -27.05 18.57 36.94
C ARG A 81 -26.24 19.19 35.80
N TYR A 82 -26.67 20.33 35.31
CA TYR A 82 -25.91 21.09 34.32
C TYR A 82 -24.53 21.51 34.85
N ASN A 83 -24.47 22.02 36.08
CA ASN A 83 -23.22 22.41 36.71
C ASN A 83 -22.28 21.22 36.93
N GLN A 84 -22.80 20.03 37.24
CA GLN A 84 -22.00 18.81 37.35
C GLN A 84 -21.27 18.50 36.04
N ILE A 85 -21.99 18.42 34.91
CA ILE A 85 -21.36 18.13 33.61
C ILE A 85 -20.44 19.27 33.16
N SER A 86 -20.87 20.51 33.32
CA SER A 86 -20.06 21.68 32.98
C SER A 86 -18.72 21.66 33.72
N HIS A 87 -18.74 21.31 35.02
CA HIS A 87 -17.53 21.18 35.83
C HIS A 87 -16.64 20.03 35.34
N LEU A 88 -17.19 18.84 35.08
CA LEU A 88 -16.43 17.70 34.59
C LEU A 88 -15.80 17.95 33.22
N CYS A 89 -16.54 18.58 32.31
CA CYS A 89 -16.04 18.96 31.00
C CYS A 89 -14.98 20.06 31.08
N SER A 90 -15.12 21.02 31.99
CA SER A 90 -14.10 22.05 32.23
C SER A 90 -12.81 21.46 32.83
N ALA A 91 -12.93 20.47 33.72
CA ALA A 91 -11.79 19.75 34.28
C ALA A 91 -11.10 18.87 33.22
N GLN A 92 -11.87 18.21 32.36
CA GLN A 92 -11.34 17.35 31.29
C GLN A 92 -10.71 18.15 30.14
N PHE A 93 -11.25 19.32 29.83
CA PHE A 93 -10.85 20.16 28.70
C PHE A 93 -10.61 21.62 29.14
N PRO A 94 -9.48 21.90 29.82
CA PRO A 94 -9.22 23.21 30.43
C PRO A 94 -8.91 24.34 29.43
N THR A 95 -8.56 24.01 28.18
CA THR A 95 -8.20 24.98 27.13
C THR A 95 -9.26 25.06 26.03
N PRO A 96 -10.29 25.91 26.16
CA PRO A 96 -11.18 26.25 25.06
C PRO A 96 -10.48 27.18 24.03
N PRO A 97 -10.89 27.18 22.75
CA PRO A 97 -12.00 26.41 22.17
C PRO A 97 -11.61 24.97 21.81
N LEU A 98 -12.54 24.05 22.03
CA LEU A 98 -12.34 22.62 21.86
C LEU A 98 -12.64 22.19 20.41
N ARG A 99 -11.61 22.01 19.58
CA ARG A 99 -11.79 21.69 18.15
C ARG A 99 -12.11 20.20 17.97
N LEU A 100 -13.40 19.89 17.92
CA LEU A 100 -13.86 18.57 17.49
C LEU A 100 -13.54 18.37 16.01
N HIS A 101 -13.03 17.19 15.66
CA HIS A 101 -12.75 16.84 14.27
C HIS A 101 -13.13 15.39 14.00
N CYS A 102 -13.82 15.16 12.90
CA CYS A 102 -13.99 13.80 12.39
C CYS A 102 -12.73 13.38 11.64
N THR A 103 -12.32 12.15 11.83
CA THR A 103 -11.34 11.50 10.98
C THR A 103 -11.97 11.20 9.61
N GLY A 104 -11.17 11.15 8.54
CA GLY A 104 -11.70 10.91 7.19
C GLY A 104 -12.45 9.57 7.04
N ILE A 105 -12.20 8.61 7.93
CA ILE A 105 -12.95 7.34 7.96
C ILE A 105 -14.29 7.48 8.69
N GLU A 106 -14.40 8.33 9.71
CA GLU A 106 -15.67 8.65 10.37
C GLU A 106 -16.59 9.40 9.41
N GLU A 107 -16.07 10.39 8.69
CA GLU A 107 -16.82 11.09 7.66
C GLU A 107 -17.37 10.12 6.61
N LEU A 108 -16.55 9.16 6.17
CA LEU A 108 -16.92 8.16 5.19
C LEU A 108 -17.99 7.17 5.70
N ILE A 109 -17.97 6.82 6.99
CA ILE A 109 -18.96 5.93 7.62
C ILE A 109 -20.27 6.67 7.91
N SER A 110 -20.18 7.94 8.30
CA SER A 110 -21.31 8.79 8.69
C SER A 110 -22.07 9.40 7.50
N GLN A 111 -21.62 9.19 6.26
CA GLN A 111 -22.34 9.61 5.06
C GLN A 111 -23.75 8.98 5.00
N PRO A 112 -24.79 9.77 4.68
CA PRO A 112 -26.18 9.29 4.64
C PRO A 112 -26.38 8.25 3.52
N THR A 113 -25.62 8.36 2.43
CA THR A 113 -25.67 7.45 1.28
C THR A 113 -24.37 6.64 1.20
N LYS A 114 -24.48 5.33 1.42
CA LYS A 114 -23.33 4.41 1.45
C LYS A 114 -22.97 3.90 0.05
N VAL A 115 -22.65 4.80 -0.87
CA VAL A 115 -22.28 4.43 -2.24
C VAL A 115 -20.84 3.92 -2.28
N LYS A 116 -20.63 2.69 -2.78
CA LYS A 116 -19.30 2.07 -2.90
C LYS A 116 -18.47 2.11 -1.61
N LEU A 117 -19.14 1.99 -0.45
CA LEU A 117 -18.53 2.12 0.88
C LEU A 117 -17.25 1.29 1.02
N LEU A 118 -17.27 0.02 0.59
CA LEU A 118 -16.10 -0.86 0.60
C LEU A 118 -14.94 -0.31 -0.23
N SER A 119 -15.19 0.10 -1.48
CA SER A 119 -14.16 0.66 -2.35
C SER A 119 -13.61 1.96 -1.81
N ASN A 120 -14.46 2.83 -1.26
CA ASN A 120 -14.03 4.12 -0.72
C ASN A 120 -13.24 3.93 0.58
N THR A 121 -13.67 3.02 1.46
CA THR A 121 -12.94 2.66 2.68
C THR A 121 -11.58 2.09 2.31
N TYR A 122 -11.52 1.17 1.35
CA TYR A 122 -10.28 0.59 0.89
C TYR A 122 -9.33 1.63 0.27
N LYS A 123 -9.85 2.56 -0.54
CA LYS A 123 -9.08 3.68 -1.08
C LYS A 123 -8.51 4.56 0.04
N HIS A 124 -9.32 4.91 1.03
CA HIS A 124 -8.89 5.73 2.17
C HIS A 124 -7.82 5.03 3.01
N LEU A 125 -7.95 3.72 3.22
CA LEU A 125 -6.91 2.94 3.89
C LEU A 125 -5.62 2.89 3.05
N ILE A 126 -5.71 2.68 1.73
CA ILE A 126 -4.52 2.68 0.88
C ILE A 126 -3.84 4.05 0.82
N SER A 127 -4.60 5.14 0.71
CA SER A 127 -4.01 6.49 0.63
C SER A 127 -3.24 6.86 1.89
N ASN A 128 -3.66 6.34 3.05
CA ASN A 128 -2.91 6.49 4.30
C ASN A 128 -1.69 5.54 4.41
N ARG A 129 -1.52 4.63 3.44
CA ARG A 129 -0.44 3.66 3.38
C ARG A 129 0.63 4.08 2.38
N TYR A 130 1.30 5.20 2.64
CA TYR A 130 2.57 5.46 1.98
C TYR A 130 3.63 4.51 2.57
N ASP A 131 4.01 3.47 1.83
CA ASP A 131 5.13 2.59 2.21
C ASP A 131 6.36 2.93 1.36
N PRO A 132 7.24 3.82 1.83
CA PRO A 132 8.42 4.24 1.06
C PRO A 132 9.46 3.14 0.95
N ARG A 133 9.31 2.00 1.65
CA ARG A 133 10.31 0.91 1.62
C ARG A 133 10.56 0.40 0.21
N VAL A 134 9.54 0.38 -0.64
CA VAL A 134 9.70 -0.04 -2.03
C VAL A 134 10.54 0.98 -2.80
N LYS A 135 10.25 2.28 -2.63
CA LYS A 135 11.03 3.38 -3.23
C LYS A 135 12.49 3.32 -2.78
N TYR A 136 12.74 3.28 -1.46
CA TYR A 136 14.08 3.19 -0.89
C TYR A 136 14.87 1.98 -1.37
N LYS A 137 14.19 0.86 -1.66
CA LYS A 137 14.83 -0.34 -2.20
C LYS A 137 15.35 -0.13 -3.63
N TRP A 138 14.67 0.68 -4.43
CA TRP A 138 15.14 1.06 -5.76
C TRP A 138 16.29 2.08 -5.68
N GLU A 139 16.19 3.08 -4.82
CA GLU A 139 17.24 4.08 -4.60
C GLU A 139 18.53 3.45 -4.09
N SER A 140 18.45 2.56 -3.10
CA SER A 140 19.61 1.81 -2.58
C SER A 140 20.24 0.86 -3.60
N SER A 141 19.52 0.52 -4.66
CA SER A 141 20.06 -0.28 -5.75
C SER A 141 20.67 0.57 -6.87
N GLY A 142 20.80 1.88 -6.67
CA GLY A 142 21.47 2.81 -7.59
C GLY A 142 20.54 3.48 -8.61
N VAL A 143 19.23 3.27 -8.54
CA VAL A 143 18.25 3.95 -9.41
C VAL A 143 17.80 5.25 -8.74
N ARG A 144 18.16 6.40 -9.31
CA ARG A 144 17.71 7.71 -8.82
C ARG A 144 16.22 7.91 -9.16
N ILE A 145 15.41 8.27 -8.16
CA ILE A 145 13.98 8.50 -8.30
C ILE A 145 13.60 9.72 -7.45
N ASP A 146 13.15 10.78 -8.08
CA ASP A 146 12.70 11.96 -7.35
C ASP A 146 11.37 11.69 -6.61
N PRO A 147 11.01 12.47 -5.57
CA PRO A 147 9.74 12.30 -4.85
C PRO A 147 8.51 12.25 -5.76
N ASP A 148 8.42 13.18 -6.71
CA ASP A 148 7.27 13.34 -7.60
C ASP A 148 7.18 12.21 -8.64
N ASP A 149 8.33 11.67 -9.07
CA ASP A 149 8.41 10.59 -10.05
C ASP A 149 7.86 9.26 -9.51
N TRP A 150 7.93 9.03 -8.20
CA TRP A 150 7.49 7.75 -7.63
C TRP A 150 5.97 7.60 -7.69
N GLU A 151 5.22 8.67 -7.47
CA GLU A 151 3.77 8.67 -7.61
C GLU A 151 3.38 8.38 -9.07
N GLU A 152 4.06 9.01 -10.03
CA GLU A 152 3.87 8.73 -11.46
C GLU A 152 4.08 7.24 -11.77
N ILE A 153 5.16 6.64 -11.29
CA ILE A 153 5.46 5.22 -11.53
C ILE A 153 4.31 4.34 -11.03
N ILE A 154 3.78 4.61 -9.84
CA ILE A 154 2.73 3.80 -9.21
C ILE A 154 1.40 3.97 -9.95
N ASP A 155 1.02 5.20 -10.31
CA ASP A 155 -0.23 5.49 -11.01
C ASP A 155 -0.24 4.89 -12.41
N ASN A 156 0.90 4.92 -13.09
CA ASN A 156 1.05 4.40 -14.45
C ASN A 156 1.38 2.90 -14.51
N LEU A 157 1.55 2.25 -13.36
CA LEU A 157 2.13 0.91 -13.26
C LEU A 157 1.41 -0.16 -14.08
N TYR A 158 0.07 -0.09 -14.09
CA TYR A 158 -0.79 -1.09 -14.71
C TYR A 158 -1.55 -0.57 -15.93
N ILE A 159 -1.40 0.70 -16.29
CA ILE A 159 -2.11 1.33 -17.41
C ILE A 159 -1.99 0.52 -18.71
N PRO A 160 -0.79 0.06 -19.14
CA PRO A 160 -0.68 -0.69 -20.38
C PRO A 160 -1.12 -2.16 -20.25
N LEU A 161 -1.51 -2.64 -19.05
CA LEU A 161 -1.68 -4.06 -18.76
C LEU A 161 -3.15 -4.44 -18.55
N VAL A 162 -3.66 -5.29 -19.43
CA VAL A 162 -5.03 -5.83 -19.34
C VAL A 162 -5.06 -7.12 -18.51
N SER A 163 -4.09 -8.00 -18.69
CA SER A 163 -4.05 -9.32 -18.04
C SER A 163 -3.65 -9.24 -16.57
N MET A 164 -4.43 -9.88 -15.70
CA MET A 164 -4.09 -10.01 -14.27
C MET A 164 -2.75 -10.74 -14.05
N ARG A 165 -2.41 -11.69 -14.92
CA ARG A 165 -1.12 -12.40 -14.87
C ARG A 165 0.04 -11.43 -15.12
N ASP A 166 -0.13 -10.52 -16.08
CA ASP A 166 0.88 -9.53 -16.42
C ASP A 166 1.01 -8.46 -15.34
N ARG A 167 -0.12 -8.00 -14.78
CA ARG A 167 -0.13 -7.13 -13.60
C ARG A 167 0.62 -7.75 -12.42
N LEU A 168 0.43 -9.05 -12.17
CA LEU A 168 1.18 -9.76 -11.12
C LEU A 168 2.69 -9.80 -11.39
N ILE A 169 3.11 -10.01 -12.63
CA ILE A 169 4.54 -9.98 -13.00
C ILE A 169 5.10 -8.59 -12.73
N GLN A 170 4.42 -7.54 -13.20
CA GLN A 170 4.86 -6.16 -13.01
C GLN A 170 4.90 -5.76 -11.53
N PHE A 171 3.90 -6.17 -10.74
CA PHE A 171 3.90 -6.04 -9.28
C PHE A 171 5.15 -6.69 -8.68
N ARG A 172 5.44 -7.94 -9.05
CA ARG A 172 6.60 -8.66 -8.50
C ARG A 172 7.93 -7.99 -8.83
N ILE A 173 8.02 -7.35 -9.99
CA ILE A 173 9.19 -6.57 -10.43
C ILE A 173 9.33 -5.31 -9.58
N ILE A 174 8.30 -4.46 -9.51
CA ILE A 174 8.35 -3.22 -8.72
C ILE A 174 8.63 -3.49 -7.24
N HIS A 175 8.03 -4.51 -6.66
CA HIS A 175 8.28 -4.87 -5.26
C HIS A 175 9.56 -5.71 -5.07
N GLN A 176 10.27 -6.03 -6.16
CA GLN A 176 11.50 -6.84 -6.19
C GLN A 176 11.36 -8.13 -5.36
N THR A 177 10.26 -8.86 -5.59
CA THR A 177 9.85 -10.03 -4.79
C THR A 177 10.45 -11.35 -5.29
N TYR A 178 11.01 -11.38 -6.50
CA TYR A 178 11.69 -12.56 -7.03
C TYR A 178 12.84 -13.01 -6.11
N LEU A 179 13.07 -14.32 -6.07
CA LEU A 179 14.18 -14.93 -5.34
C LEU A 179 15.45 -14.78 -6.17
N THR A 180 16.43 -14.06 -5.64
CA THR A 180 17.72 -13.87 -6.29
C THR A 180 18.73 -14.86 -5.72
N PRO A 181 19.82 -15.22 -6.42
CA PRO A 181 20.89 -16.04 -5.87
C PRO A 181 21.41 -15.51 -4.54
N GLN A 182 21.54 -14.19 -4.40
CA GLN A 182 21.86 -13.56 -3.11
C GLN A 182 20.85 -13.94 -2.00
N LYS A 183 19.55 -13.76 -2.24
CA LYS A 183 18.52 -14.10 -1.25
C LYS A 183 18.49 -15.60 -0.95
N LEU A 184 18.64 -16.44 -1.98
CA LEU A 184 18.64 -17.89 -1.84
C LEU A 184 19.85 -18.37 -1.03
N PHE A 185 21.01 -17.74 -1.21
CA PHE A 185 22.21 -18.02 -0.45
C PHE A 185 22.03 -17.66 1.03
N THR A 186 21.46 -16.47 1.32
CA THR A 186 21.10 -16.07 2.68
C THR A 186 20.10 -17.05 3.33
N MET A 187 19.22 -17.66 2.55
CA MET A 187 18.29 -18.70 3.02
C MET A 187 18.91 -20.10 3.14
N GLY A 188 20.19 -20.28 2.81
CA GLY A 188 20.87 -21.58 2.81
C GLY A 188 20.35 -22.54 1.74
N ARG A 189 19.74 -22.04 0.65
CA ARG A 189 19.13 -22.85 -0.41
C ARG A 189 20.05 -23.09 -1.61
N VAL A 190 21.10 -22.29 -1.75
CA VAL A 190 22.13 -22.46 -2.79
C VAL A 190 23.51 -22.30 -2.16
N ALA A 191 24.52 -22.94 -2.75
CA ALA A 191 25.89 -22.93 -2.23
C ALA A 191 26.65 -21.62 -2.48
N SER A 192 26.21 -20.80 -3.44
CA SER A 192 26.86 -19.54 -3.80
C SER A 192 25.85 -18.47 -4.21
N PRO A 193 26.08 -17.19 -3.87
CA PRO A 193 25.26 -16.06 -4.33
C PRO A 193 25.59 -15.58 -5.74
N SER A 194 26.45 -16.29 -6.48
CA SER A 194 26.95 -15.84 -7.78
C SER A 194 25.90 -15.84 -8.89
N CYS A 195 26.10 -14.98 -9.89
CA CYS A 195 25.24 -14.90 -11.06
C CYS A 195 25.45 -16.12 -11.94
N PRO A 196 24.38 -16.88 -12.28
CA PRO A 196 24.51 -18.06 -13.14
C PRO A 196 24.82 -17.72 -14.61
N ARG A 197 24.84 -16.44 -14.99
CA ARG A 197 25.04 -15.99 -16.37
C ARG A 197 26.40 -15.39 -16.63
N CYS A 198 26.78 -14.40 -15.81
CA CYS A 198 28.05 -13.68 -16.00
C CYS A 198 29.10 -14.05 -14.96
N GLY A 199 28.79 -14.93 -14.00
CA GLY A 199 29.72 -15.33 -12.95
C GLY A 199 30.02 -14.27 -11.88
N ALA A 200 29.33 -13.12 -11.89
CA ALA A 200 29.51 -12.10 -10.86
C ALA A 200 29.31 -12.68 -9.45
N PRO A 201 30.12 -12.27 -8.45
CA PRO A 201 30.18 -12.94 -7.15
C PRO A 201 28.86 -12.85 -6.36
N VAL A 202 28.12 -11.74 -6.50
CA VAL A 202 26.83 -11.52 -5.84
C VAL A 202 25.81 -11.06 -6.87
N ALA A 203 24.73 -11.83 -7.04
CA ALA A 203 23.60 -11.48 -7.91
C ALA A 203 22.39 -11.03 -7.08
N ASN A 204 22.24 -9.71 -6.93
CA ASN A 204 21.05 -9.08 -6.38
C ASN A 204 19.96 -8.89 -7.45
N PHE A 205 18.84 -8.24 -7.10
CA PHE A 205 17.71 -8.08 -8.02
C PHE A 205 18.06 -7.21 -9.22
N ILE A 206 18.67 -6.04 -8.99
CA ILE A 206 19.05 -5.13 -10.09
C ILE A 206 20.12 -5.75 -10.98
N HIS A 207 21.05 -6.54 -10.43
CA HIS A 207 21.99 -7.27 -11.26
C HIS A 207 21.28 -8.19 -12.26
N LEU A 208 20.29 -8.96 -11.82
CA LEU A 208 19.55 -9.87 -12.71
C LEU A 208 18.62 -9.16 -13.70
N MET A 209 18.18 -7.94 -13.37
CA MET A 209 17.28 -7.17 -14.23
C MET A 209 18.01 -6.19 -15.15
N TRP A 210 19.23 -5.76 -14.80
CA TRP A 210 19.92 -4.62 -15.42
C TRP A 210 21.44 -4.77 -15.46
N ASP A 211 22.14 -4.83 -14.31
CA ASP A 211 23.61 -4.66 -14.30
C ASP A 211 24.38 -5.84 -14.90
N CYS A 212 23.76 -7.02 -14.98
CA CYS A 212 24.39 -8.18 -15.59
C CYS A 212 24.75 -7.88 -17.06
N PRO A 213 26.02 -8.04 -17.49
CA PRO A 213 26.43 -7.71 -18.86
C PRO A 213 25.63 -8.45 -19.94
N VAL A 214 25.21 -9.69 -19.66
CA VAL A 214 24.37 -10.49 -20.56
C VAL A 214 22.97 -9.85 -20.72
N ILE A 215 22.40 -9.37 -19.62
CA ILE A 215 21.08 -8.74 -19.58
C ILE A 215 21.14 -7.34 -20.21
N LEU A 216 22.21 -6.59 -19.94
CA LEU A 216 22.41 -5.27 -20.52
C LEU A 216 22.55 -5.31 -22.05
N ARG A 217 23.19 -6.36 -22.60
CA ARG A 217 23.22 -6.59 -24.06
C ARG A 217 21.81 -6.78 -24.64
N PHE A 218 20.95 -7.53 -23.95
CA PHE A 218 19.54 -7.66 -24.34
C PHE A 218 18.81 -6.32 -24.31
N TRP A 219 18.96 -5.53 -23.23
CA TRP A 219 18.34 -4.21 -23.15
C TRP A 219 18.79 -3.28 -24.28
N ARG A 220 20.09 -3.28 -24.61
CA ARG A 220 20.61 -2.53 -25.75
C ARG A 220 19.97 -2.96 -27.07
N ALA A 221 19.82 -4.26 -27.29
CA ALA A 221 19.18 -4.79 -28.50
C ALA A 221 17.71 -4.36 -28.60
N ILE A 222 16.95 -4.42 -27.50
CA ILE A 222 15.56 -3.96 -27.46
C ILE A 222 15.47 -2.47 -27.74
N VAL A 223 16.26 -1.65 -27.05
CA VAL A 223 16.24 -0.19 -27.23
C VAL A 223 16.66 0.21 -28.64
N ASN A 224 17.63 -0.50 -29.23
CA ASN A 224 18.03 -0.29 -30.62
C ASN A 224 16.89 -0.65 -31.60
N PHE A 225 16.26 -1.81 -31.43
CA PHE A 225 15.12 -2.23 -32.24
C PHE A 225 13.96 -1.23 -32.17
N MET A 226 13.63 -0.74 -30.98
CA MET A 226 12.58 0.29 -30.83
C MET A 226 12.94 1.59 -31.57
N ALA A 227 14.22 1.97 -31.58
CA ALA A 227 14.67 3.17 -32.25
C ALA A 227 14.68 3.02 -33.78
N THR A 228 15.15 1.87 -34.30
CA THR A 228 15.28 1.65 -35.75
C THR A 228 13.96 1.31 -36.42
N GLU A 229 13.15 0.44 -35.82
CA GLU A 229 11.95 -0.09 -36.46
C GLU A 229 10.68 0.70 -36.13
N LEU A 230 10.66 1.40 -34.99
CA LEU A 230 9.47 2.09 -34.49
C LEU A 230 9.68 3.60 -34.34
N GLU A 231 10.86 4.11 -34.70
CA GLU A 231 11.25 5.52 -34.59
C GLU A 231 11.05 6.10 -33.17
N LEU A 232 11.18 5.25 -32.15
CA LEU A 232 11.02 5.64 -30.74
C LEU A 232 12.33 6.18 -30.16
N PRO A 233 12.27 7.03 -29.11
CA PRO A 233 13.47 7.54 -28.44
C PRO A 233 14.37 6.43 -27.91
N GLN A 234 15.65 6.52 -28.22
CA GLN A 234 16.66 5.56 -27.78
C GLN A 234 17.07 5.83 -26.32
N ILE A 235 16.30 5.33 -25.36
CA ILE A 235 16.53 5.58 -23.93
C ILE A 235 17.03 4.29 -23.26
N LEU A 236 18.28 4.32 -22.80
CA LEU A 236 18.89 3.22 -22.03
C LEU A 236 19.21 3.69 -20.61
N ASN A 237 18.20 3.66 -19.73
CA ASN A 237 18.32 4.05 -18.33
C ASN A 237 17.49 3.08 -17.48
N PRO A 238 18.01 2.56 -16.35
CA PRO A 238 17.25 1.65 -15.48
C PRO A 238 15.94 2.25 -14.97
N ALA A 239 15.88 3.55 -14.66
CA ALA A 239 14.65 4.21 -14.21
C ALA A 239 13.57 4.13 -15.30
N THR A 240 13.93 4.45 -16.53
CA THR A 240 12.97 4.42 -17.66
C THR A 240 12.62 2.99 -18.07
N CYS A 241 13.60 2.11 -18.28
CA CYS A 241 13.37 0.76 -18.77
C CYS A 241 12.70 -0.16 -17.74
N LEU A 242 13.02 0.00 -16.45
CA LEU A 242 12.45 -0.86 -15.40
C LEU A 242 11.19 -0.26 -14.77
N LEU A 243 11.20 1.04 -14.47
CA LEU A 243 10.11 1.73 -13.76
C LEU A 243 9.12 2.43 -14.69
N GLY A 244 9.48 2.69 -15.95
CA GLY A 244 8.57 3.32 -16.92
C GLY A 244 8.44 4.84 -16.76
N LEU A 245 9.44 5.47 -16.14
CA LEU A 245 9.57 6.91 -15.92
C LEU A 245 9.92 7.58 -17.26
N LEU A 246 8.93 8.24 -17.87
CA LEU A 246 8.98 8.71 -19.26
C LEU A 246 8.46 10.14 -19.44
N ASP A 247 7.78 10.70 -18.46
CA ASP A 247 7.02 11.94 -18.63
C ASP A 247 7.92 13.15 -18.93
N SER A 248 9.16 13.15 -18.39
CA SER A 248 10.18 14.14 -18.67
C SER A 248 10.86 13.99 -20.04
N VAL A 249 10.73 12.83 -20.69
CA VAL A 249 11.47 12.49 -21.92
C VAL A 249 10.57 12.37 -23.14
N VAL A 250 9.31 11.96 -22.94
CA VAL A 250 8.37 11.65 -24.03
C VAL A 250 7.06 12.42 -23.82
N PRO A 251 6.81 13.51 -24.56
CA PRO A 251 5.66 14.38 -24.31
C PRO A 251 4.32 13.69 -24.64
N ARG A 252 4.28 12.87 -25.70
CA ARG A 252 3.04 12.26 -26.20
C ARG A 252 2.59 11.08 -25.34
N VAL A 253 1.37 11.17 -24.79
CA VAL A 253 0.76 10.15 -23.91
C VAL A 253 0.68 8.77 -24.59
N HIS A 254 0.25 8.72 -25.85
CA HIS A 254 0.11 7.45 -26.58
C HIS A 254 1.48 6.77 -26.81
N THR A 255 2.51 7.55 -27.15
CA THR A 255 3.89 7.05 -27.27
C THR A 255 4.40 6.52 -25.93
N ARG A 256 4.12 7.21 -24.81
CA ARG A 256 4.47 6.73 -23.46
C ARG A 256 3.82 5.38 -23.15
N CYS A 257 2.53 5.24 -23.46
CA CYS A 257 1.80 3.98 -23.25
C CYS A 257 2.44 2.82 -24.03
N LEU A 258 2.76 3.04 -25.31
CA LEU A 258 3.43 2.04 -26.15
C LEU A 258 4.81 1.66 -25.59
N ILE A 259 5.64 2.64 -25.22
CA ILE A 259 6.98 2.38 -24.66
C ILE A 259 6.87 1.59 -23.35
N ARG A 260 5.95 1.96 -22.44
CA ARG A 260 5.72 1.22 -21.18
C ARG A 260 5.31 -0.23 -21.45
N LEU A 261 4.49 -0.46 -22.47
CA LEU A 261 4.08 -1.81 -22.89
C LEU A 261 5.28 -2.62 -23.42
N LEU A 262 6.10 -2.05 -24.29
CA LEU A 262 7.29 -2.71 -24.85
C LEU A 262 8.31 -3.05 -23.77
N PHE A 263 8.61 -2.09 -22.88
CA PHE A 263 9.47 -2.34 -21.73
C PHE A 263 8.89 -3.35 -20.76
N PHE A 264 7.58 -3.41 -20.58
CA PHE A 264 6.94 -4.48 -19.82
C PHE A 264 7.22 -5.86 -20.43
N TYR A 265 7.09 -6.04 -21.75
CA TYR A 265 7.38 -7.32 -22.37
C TYR A 265 8.87 -7.69 -22.29
N ALA A 266 9.78 -6.72 -22.44
CA ALA A 266 11.20 -6.94 -22.22
C ALA A 266 11.48 -7.42 -20.78
N LYS A 267 10.93 -6.73 -19.79
CA LYS A 267 10.96 -7.12 -18.37
C LYS A 267 10.38 -8.51 -18.11
N LYS A 268 9.26 -8.84 -18.77
CA LYS A 268 8.60 -10.14 -18.63
C LYS A 268 9.47 -11.26 -19.17
N VAL A 269 10.12 -11.06 -20.30
CA VAL A 269 11.11 -12.02 -20.85
C VAL A 269 12.23 -12.23 -19.84
N VAL A 270 12.77 -11.15 -19.26
CA VAL A 270 13.80 -11.25 -18.21
C VAL A 270 13.32 -12.06 -17.02
N ALA A 271 12.15 -11.73 -16.47
CA ALA A 271 11.61 -12.39 -15.30
C ALA A 271 11.39 -13.89 -15.56
N LEU A 272 10.76 -14.25 -16.69
CA LEU A 272 10.41 -15.63 -17.00
C LEU A 272 11.64 -16.46 -17.39
N HIS A 273 12.50 -15.98 -18.29
CA HIS A 273 13.61 -16.79 -18.76
C HIS A 273 14.81 -16.76 -17.81
N TRP A 274 15.01 -15.66 -17.09
CA TRP A 274 16.28 -15.44 -16.39
C TRP A 274 16.15 -15.55 -14.87
N MET A 275 14.98 -15.25 -14.31
CA MET A 275 14.74 -15.39 -12.86
C MET A 275 13.96 -16.65 -12.48
N VAL A 276 13.00 -17.11 -13.30
CA VAL A 276 12.25 -18.35 -13.00
C VAL A 276 13.08 -19.59 -13.30
N ASN A 277 13.81 -19.63 -14.42
CA ASN A 277 14.68 -20.78 -14.74
C ASN A 277 15.76 -21.02 -13.68
N SER A 278 16.31 -19.96 -13.08
CA SER A 278 17.29 -20.09 -11.99
C SER A 278 16.68 -20.61 -10.67
N GLN A 279 15.35 -20.64 -10.56
CA GLN A 279 14.60 -21.15 -9.41
C GLN A 279 13.90 -22.49 -9.69
N LEU A 280 14.11 -23.08 -10.87
CA LEU A 280 13.32 -24.21 -11.33
C LEU A 280 13.43 -25.45 -10.44
N GLU A 281 14.61 -25.70 -9.88
CA GLU A 281 14.84 -26.77 -8.89
C GLU A 281 13.99 -26.59 -7.63
N LEU A 282 13.78 -25.36 -7.17
CA LEU A 282 12.93 -25.09 -6.00
C LEU A 282 11.44 -25.30 -6.32
N TYR A 283 11.03 -24.96 -7.54
CA TYR A 283 9.69 -25.30 -8.01
C TYR A 283 9.51 -26.81 -8.06
N LYS A 284 10.48 -27.55 -8.60
CA LYS A 284 10.48 -29.02 -8.63
C LYS A 284 10.28 -29.61 -7.23
N LEU A 285 11.04 -29.13 -6.24
CA LEU A 285 10.89 -29.53 -4.83
C LEU A 285 9.49 -29.24 -4.26
N THR A 286 8.86 -28.13 -4.66
CA THR A 286 7.50 -27.78 -4.22
C THR A 286 6.46 -28.74 -4.81
N TYR A 287 6.58 -29.11 -6.08
CA TYR A 287 5.69 -30.09 -6.71
C TYR A 287 5.91 -31.51 -6.17
N LEU A 288 7.15 -31.87 -5.84
CA LEU A 288 7.49 -33.12 -5.15
C LEU A 288 6.84 -33.17 -3.75
N ALA A 289 6.96 -32.11 -2.95
CA ALA A 289 6.34 -32.03 -1.62
C ALA A 289 4.80 -32.10 -1.66
N ARG A 290 4.19 -31.65 -2.75
CA ARG A 290 2.74 -31.75 -3.00
C ARG A 290 2.29 -33.10 -3.57
N GLY A 291 3.21 -34.06 -3.74
CA GLY A 291 2.92 -35.38 -4.31
C GLY A 291 2.55 -35.36 -5.80
N CYS A 292 2.89 -34.30 -6.54
CA CYS A 292 2.52 -34.14 -7.95
C CYS A 292 3.71 -33.89 -8.90
N PRO A 293 4.75 -34.76 -8.91
CA PRO A 293 5.94 -34.58 -9.75
C PRO A 293 5.64 -34.58 -11.25
N LYS A 294 4.74 -35.46 -11.72
CA LYS A 294 4.35 -35.53 -13.14
C LYS A 294 3.74 -34.22 -13.66
N LYS A 295 3.08 -33.45 -12.79
CA LYS A 295 2.53 -32.14 -13.15
C LYS A 295 3.63 -31.12 -13.40
N PHE A 296 4.75 -31.20 -12.67
CA PHE A 296 5.92 -30.37 -12.93
C PHE A 296 6.53 -30.75 -14.29
N GLU A 297 6.80 -32.02 -14.54
CA GLU A 297 7.37 -32.50 -15.80
C GLU A 297 6.53 -32.05 -17.01
N ASN A 298 5.21 -32.23 -16.97
CA ASN A 298 4.32 -31.81 -18.05
C ASN A 298 4.31 -30.29 -18.30
N ILE A 299 4.50 -29.48 -17.26
CA ILE A 299 4.48 -28.01 -17.37
C ILE A 299 5.84 -27.48 -17.85
N TRP A 300 6.94 -28.07 -17.37
CA TRP A 300 8.28 -27.48 -17.50
C TRP A 300 9.20 -28.21 -18.48
N ASN A 301 9.04 -29.52 -18.72
CA ASN A 301 9.88 -30.27 -19.68
C ASN A 301 9.80 -29.70 -21.11
N PRO A 302 8.63 -29.30 -21.65
CA PRO A 302 8.57 -28.68 -22.98
C PRO A 302 9.42 -27.40 -23.12
N TRP A 303 9.66 -26.71 -21.99
CA TRP A 303 10.47 -25.49 -21.94
C TRP A 303 11.95 -25.78 -21.69
N LEU A 304 12.26 -26.86 -20.96
CA LEU A 304 13.63 -27.33 -20.70
C LEU A 304 14.26 -28.03 -21.91
N GLU A 305 13.44 -28.74 -22.71
CA GLU A 305 13.87 -29.51 -23.86
C GLU A 305 13.86 -28.69 -25.16
N SER A 306 13.38 -27.44 -25.12
CA SER A 306 13.36 -26.56 -26.31
C SER A 306 14.78 -26.11 -26.68
N PRO A 307 15.22 -26.34 -27.94
CA PRO A 307 16.60 -26.07 -28.39
C PRO A 307 17.00 -24.59 -28.36
N ALA A 308 16.06 -23.66 -28.14
CA ALA A 308 16.32 -22.22 -28.00
C ALA A 308 17.13 -21.85 -26.72
N THR A 309 17.32 -22.79 -25.79
CA THR A 309 18.21 -22.61 -24.63
C THR A 309 19.63 -23.14 -24.84
N SER A 310 19.89 -23.87 -25.94
CA SER A 310 21.21 -24.48 -26.22
C SER A 310 22.21 -23.55 -26.90
N THR A 311 21.76 -22.44 -27.51
CA THR A 311 22.62 -21.51 -28.26
C THR A 311 23.25 -20.40 -27.42
N ALA A 312 23.20 -20.50 -26.09
CA ALA A 312 23.86 -19.57 -25.16
C ALA A 312 24.68 -20.32 -24.09
N ARG A 313 25.48 -21.29 -24.51
CA ARG A 313 26.66 -21.76 -23.77
C ARG A 313 27.91 -21.14 -24.36
#